data_AF-A0A828PML8-F1
#
_entry.id   AF-A0A828PML8-F1
#
_cell.length_a   1.000
_cell.length_b   1.000
_cell.length_c   1.000
_cell.angle_alpha   90.00
_cell.angle_beta   90.00
_cell.angle_gamma   90.00
#
_symmetry.space_group_name_H-M   'P 1'
#
loop_
_entity.id
_entity.type
_entity.pdbx_description
1 polymer ?
#
loop_
_entity_poly.entity_id
_entity_poly.type
_entity_poly.pdbx_seq_one_letter_code
_entity_poly.pdbx_strand_id
1 'polypeptide(L)' 'MAILSQNLTACGTIVSLTEGDYSVYAGVTKDFETIQNGGILSIPAVVDLPLSFVLDTLILPVTLSQ' A
#
# COMPACT_ATOMS: atom_id res chain seq x y z
N MET A 1 -8.99 16.89 -13.13
CA MET A 1 -8.80 15.51 -13.62
C MET A 1 -7.33 15.12 -13.49
N ALA A 2 -6.82 14.98 -12.26
CA ALA A 2 -5.43 14.58 -12.01
C ALA A 2 -5.31 13.52 -10.90
N ILE A 3 -6.46 13.12 -10.31
CA ILE A 3 -6.52 12.20 -9.16
C ILE A 3 -6.55 10.74 -9.65
N LEU A 4 -6.91 10.49 -10.93
CA LEU A 4 -6.95 9.13 -11.47
C LEU A 4 -5.56 8.58 -11.86
N SER A 5 -4.60 9.45 -12.16
CA SER A 5 -3.26 9.08 -12.63
C SER A 5 -2.27 8.64 -11.54
N GLN A 6 -2.70 8.56 -10.27
CA GLN A 6 -1.91 8.03 -9.15
C GLN A 6 -2.34 6.60 -8.73
N ASN A 7 -3.28 5.95 -9.43
CA ASN A 7 -4.02 4.78 -8.91
C ASN A 7 -3.33 3.41 -8.99
N LEU A 8 -2.01 3.32 -9.23
CA LEU A 8 -1.31 2.03 -9.31
C LEU A 8 0.17 2.17 -8.88
N THR A 9 0.42 2.83 -7.74
CA THR A 9 1.81 3.08 -7.28
C THR A 9 2.15 2.40 -5.96
N ALA A 10 1.42 1.35 -5.55
CA ALA A 10 1.57 0.77 -4.22
C ALA A 10 1.37 1.85 -3.13
N CYS A 11 0.25 2.58 -3.21
CA CYS A 11 -0.09 3.68 -2.32
C CYS A 11 -0.05 3.26 -0.86
N GLY A 12 -0.60 2.08 -0.53
CA GLY A 12 -0.50 1.50 0.81
C GLY A 12 0.94 1.48 1.33
N THR A 13 1.88 0.97 0.53
CA THR A 13 3.30 0.89 0.88
C THR A 13 3.99 2.25 0.95
N ILE A 14 3.68 3.17 0.03
CA ILE A 14 4.25 4.52 0.08
C ILE A 14 3.77 5.24 1.34
N VAL A 15 2.48 5.15 1.65
CA VAL A 15 1.88 5.79 2.81
C VAL A 15 2.47 5.21 4.11
N SER A 16 2.60 3.88 4.24
CA SER A 16 3.23 3.26 5.41
C SER A 16 4.66 3.75 5.62
N LEU A 17 5.47 3.82 4.55
CA LEU A 17 6.83 4.35 4.62
C LEU A 17 6.87 5.83 5.04
N THR A 18 5.97 6.68 4.52
CA THR A 18 5.92 8.10 4.89
C THR A 18 5.49 8.33 6.33
N GLU A 19 4.71 7.40 6.90
CA GLU A 19 4.31 7.40 8.30
C GLU A 19 5.37 6.76 9.21
N GLY A 20 6.45 6.21 8.65
CA GLY A 20 7.51 5.53 9.39
C GLY A 20 7.14 4.12 9.85
N ASP A 21 6.10 3.52 9.27
CA ASP A 21 5.71 2.15 9.51
C ASP A 21 6.48 1.19 8.59
N TYR A 22 7.50 0.57 9.16
CA TYR A 22 8.36 -0.43 8.51
C TYR A 22 7.98 -1.86 8.93
N SER A 23 6.76 -2.08 9.42
CA SER A 23 6.30 -3.43 9.68
C SER A 23 6.23 -4.25 8.38
N VAL A 24 6.47 -5.55 8.52
CA VAL A 24 6.44 -6.47 7.38
C VAL A 24 5.03 -6.48 6.78
N TYR A 25 4.93 -6.14 5.50
CA TYR A 25 3.66 -5.99 4.77
C TYR A 25 2.71 -4.88 5.28
N ALA A 26 3.27 -3.78 5.82
CA ALA A 26 2.50 -2.62 6.28
C ALA A 26 1.60 -2.03 5.18
N GLY A 27 2.10 -1.95 3.94
CA GLY A 27 1.38 -1.37 2.81
C GLY A 27 0.19 -2.22 2.37
N VAL A 28 0.39 -3.53 2.27
CA VAL A 28 -0.68 -4.50 2.01
C VAL A 28 -1.78 -4.40 3.06
N THR A 29 -1.40 -4.23 4.34
CA THR A 29 -2.36 -4.11 5.44
C THR A 29 -3.23 -2.87 5.28
N LYS A 30 -2.63 -1.72 4.94
CA LYS A 30 -3.39 -0.47 4.67
C LYS A 30 -4.36 -0.59 3.49
N ASP A 31 -3.92 -1.18 2.39
CA ASP A 31 -4.81 -1.38 1.23
C ASP A 31 -5.95 -2.32 1.58
N PHE A 32 -5.67 -3.38 2.35
CA PHE A 32 -6.68 -4.33 2.80
C PHE A 32 -7.69 -3.69 3.76
N GLU A 33 -7.26 -2.83 4.69
CA GLU A 33 -8.15 -2.05 5.54
C GLU A 33 -9.04 -1.11 4.72
N THR A 34 -8.49 -0.46 3.70
CA THR A 34 -9.24 0.41 2.78
C THR A 34 -10.31 -0.37 2.02
N ILE A 35 -10.01 -1.61 1.61
CA ILE A 35 -10.98 -2.52 0.99
C ILE A 35 -12.10 -2.88 1.98
N GLN A 36 -11.75 -3.26 3.22
CA GLN A 36 -12.72 -3.63 4.26
C GLN A 36 -13.65 -2.48 4.63
N ASN A 37 -13.12 -1.25 4.69
CA ASN A 37 -13.90 -0.04 5.00
C ASN A 37 -14.86 0.36 3.87
N GLY A 38 -14.68 -0.17 2.66
CA GLY A 38 -15.56 0.05 1.52
C GLY A 38 -15.53 1.50 0.98
N GLY A 39 -16.61 1.91 0.32
CA GLY A 39 -16.73 3.24 -0.28
C GLY A 39 -16.03 3.39 -1.64
N ILE A 40 -15.86 4.63 -2.10
CA ILE A 40 -15.29 4.92 -3.43
C ILE A 40 -13.80 4.58 -3.57
N LEU A 41 -13.07 4.47 -2.44
CA LEU A 41 -11.63 4.18 -2.43
C LEU A 41 -11.32 2.67 -2.37
N SER A 42 -12.31 1.81 -2.14
CA SER A 42 -12.07 0.35 -2.12
C SER A 42 -11.72 -0.21 -3.50
N ILE A 43 -12.33 0.31 -4.56
CA ILE A 43 -12.10 -0.11 -5.94
C ILE A 43 -10.62 0.06 -6.35
N PRO A 44 -10.01 1.25 -6.20
CA PRO A 44 -8.59 1.41 -6.50
C PRO A 44 -7.71 0.63 -5.52
N ALA A 45 -8.09 0.49 -4.25
CA ALA A 45 -7.31 -0.31 -3.28
C ALA A 45 -7.22 -1.80 -3.66
N VAL A 46 -8.25 -2.40 -4.26
CA VAL A 46 -8.18 -3.78 -4.79
C VAL A 46 -7.11 -3.91 -5.88
N VAL A 47 -6.97 -2.88 -6.73
CA VAL A 47 -5.98 -2.86 -7.81
C VAL A 47 -4.58 -2.60 -7.27
N ASP A 48 -4.45 -1.80 -6.22
CA ASP A 48 -3.17 -1.42 -5.63
C ASP A 48 -2.61 -2.48 -4.66
N LEU A 49 -3.45 -3.28 -4.03
CA LEU A 49 -3.05 -4.35 -3.11
C LEU A 49 -1.97 -5.31 -3.67
N PRO A 50 -2.07 -5.85 -4.91
CA PRO A 50 -0.98 -6.65 -5.47
C PRO A 50 0.30 -5.86 -5.72
N LEU A 51 0.22 -4.55 -6.01
CA LEU A 51 1.40 -3.69 -6.18
C LEU A 51 2.07 -3.41 -4.84
N SER A 52 1.29 -3.11 -3.80
CA SER A 52 1.78 -3.00 -2.43
C SER A 52 2.41 -4.30 -1.93
N PHE A 53 1.88 -5.46 -2.32
CA PHE A 53 2.51 -6.74 -1.99
C PHE A 53 3.91 -6.87 -2.63
N VAL A 54 4.04 -6.53 -3.92
CA VAL A 54 5.33 -6.55 -4.61
C VAL A 54 6.30 -5.56 -3.95
N LEU A 55 5.88 -4.34 -3.67
CA LEU A 55 6.75 -3.31 -3.11
C LEU A 55 7.14 -3.60 -1.66
N ASP A 56 6.20 -4.04 -0.81
CA ASP A 56 6.51 -4.50 0.54
C ASP A 56 7.50 -5.66 0.52
N THR A 57 7.36 -6.59 -0.43
CA THR A 57 8.33 -7.69 -0.61
C THR A 57 9.73 -7.17 -0.97
N LEU A 58 9.82 -6.17 -1.85
CA LEU A 58 11.10 -5.55 -2.22
C LEU A 58 11.74 -4.79 -1.05
N ILE A 59 10.95 -4.29 -0.11
CA ILE A 59 11.41 -3.55 1.07
C ILE A 59 11.72 -4.48 2.25
N LEU A 60 11.37 -5.78 2.19
CA LEU A 60 11.69 -6.76 3.26
C LEU A 60 13.13 -6.69 3.79
N PRO A 61 14.19 -6.55 2.96
CA PRO A 61 15.55 -6.44 3.46
C PRO A 61 15.74 -5.21 4.37
N VAL A 62 15.05 -4.11 4.09
CA VAL A 62 15.09 -2.88 4.89
C VAL A 62 14.33 -3.08 6.19
N THR A 63 13.08 -3.60 6.13
CA THR A 63 12.25 -3.82 7.33
C THR A 63 12.87 -4.82 8.31
N LEU A 64 13.62 -5.80 7.81
CA LEU A 64 14.32 -6.82 8.62
C LEU A 64 15.69 -6.34 9.13
N SER A 65 16.20 -5.22 8.62
CA SER A 65 17.50 -4.65 9.02
C SER A 65 17.39 -3.51 10.05
N GLN A 66 16.16 -3.04 10.32
CA GLN A 66 15.86 -2.17 11.45
C GLN A 66 15.81 -2.97 12.75
#